data_AF-A0A158HU64-F1
#
_entry.id   AF-A0A158HU64-F1
#
_cell.length_a   1.000
_cell.length_b   1.000
_cell.length_c   1.000
_cell.angle_alpha   90.00
_cell.angle_beta   90.00
_cell.angle_gamma   90.00
#
_symmetry.space_group_name_H-M   'P 1'
#
loop_
_entity.id
_entity.type
_entity.pdbx_description
1 polymer ?
#
loop_
_entity_poly.entity_id
_entity_poly.type
_entity_poly.pdbx_seq_one_letter_code
_entity_poly.pdbx_strand_id
1 'polypeptide(L)'
;MSGRFVRLAETERKTFVITVDGVARQAADGDTLMVALLTGMRTLRDSEFGDGRRAGFCLMGACQDCWVWTADGDRLRACTTPAVAGMSIVTQLATAGEGIWPRE
;
A
#
# COMPACT_ATOMS: atom_id res chain seq x y z
N MET A 1 -14.76 -6.96 -3.35
CA MET A 1 -14.55 -5.67 -4.05
C MET A 1 -13.47 -5.87 -5.10
N SER A 2 -13.65 -5.33 -6.32
CA SER A 2 -12.58 -5.31 -7.32
C SER A 2 -11.52 -4.26 -6.98
N GLY A 3 -10.24 -4.63 -7.16
CA GLY A 3 -9.12 -3.71 -7.05
C GLY A 3 -9.16 -2.60 -8.10
N ARG A 4 -8.33 -1.57 -7.94
CA ARG A 4 -8.13 -0.54 -8.97
C ARG A 4 -7.21 -0.99 -10.09
N PHE A 5 -6.20 -1.80 -9.77
CA PHE A 5 -5.28 -2.32 -10.76
C PHE A 5 -5.70 -3.74 -11.17
N VAL A 6 -5.50 -4.03 -12.45
CA VAL A 6 -5.76 -5.35 -13.04
C VAL A 6 -4.49 -5.79 -13.75
N ARG A 7 -4.04 -7.00 -13.44
CA ARG A 7 -2.90 -7.60 -14.15
C ARG A 7 -3.38 -8.07 -15.52
N LEU A 8 -2.82 -7.50 -16.58
CA LEU A 8 -3.15 -7.88 -17.96
C LEU A 8 -2.26 -9.00 -18.50
N ALA A 9 -1.04 -9.14 -17.96
CA ALA A 9 -0.05 -10.13 -18.37
C ALA A 9 0.79 -10.58 -17.16
N GLU A 10 1.65 -11.59 -17.39
CA GLU A 10 2.56 -12.17 -16.38
C GLU A 10 1.84 -12.58 -15.09
N THR A 11 0.69 -13.26 -15.23
CA THR A 11 -0.17 -13.67 -14.11
C THR A 11 0.34 -14.89 -13.35
N GLU A 12 1.34 -15.59 -13.88
CA GLU A 12 1.94 -16.80 -13.30
C GLU A 12 3.22 -16.52 -12.48
N ARG A 13 3.51 -15.24 -12.21
CA ARG A 13 4.63 -14.87 -11.33
C ARG A 13 4.44 -15.49 -9.95
N LYS A 14 5.56 -15.88 -9.33
CA LYS A 14 5.58 -16.36 -7.95
C LYS A 14 4.93 -15.31 -7.05
N THR A 15 4.04 -15.76 -6.17
CA THR A 15 3.34 -14.91 -5.23
C THR A 15 3.83 -15.13 -3.81
N PHE A 16 3.70 -14.10 -2.99
CA PHE A 16 4.00 -14.13 -1.56
C PHE A 16 3.03 -13.23 -0.79
N VAL A 17 2.95 -13.47 0.52
CA VAL A 17 2.03 -12.75 1.40
C VAL A 17 2.71 -11.53 2.01
N ILE A 18 1.96 -10.42 2.03
CA ILE A 18 2.18 -9.26 2.89
C ILE A 18 0.92 -9.05 3.75
N THR A 19 1.08 -8.36 4.88
CA THR A 19 -0.05 -7.99 5.75
C THR A 19 -0.40 -6.53 5.50
N VAL A 20 -1.68 -6.23 5.28
CA VAL A 20 -2.18 -4.87 5.07
C VAL A 20 -3.36 -4.63 6.00
N ASP A 21 -3.23 -3.70 6.94
CA ASP A 21 -4.24 -3.40 7.96
C ASP A 21 -4.73 -4.68 8.68
N GLY A 22 -3.78 -5.57 9.03
CA GLY A 22 -4.06 -6.86 9.67
C GLY A 22 -4.61 -7.96 8.75
N VAL A 23 -4.84 -7.67 7.47
CA VAL A 23 -5.38 -8.62 6.48
C VAL A 23 -4.27 -9.10 5.56
N ALA A 24 -4.13 -10.42 5.41
CA ALA A 24 -3.21 -11.02 4.44
C ALA A 24 -3.59 -10.65 2.99
N ARG A 25 -2.60 -10.21 2.21
CA ARG A 25 -2.73 -9.85 0.78
C ARG A 25 -1.63 -10.50 -0.04
N GLN A 26 -1.98 -10.89 -1.25
CA GLN A 26 -1.05 -11.47 -2.21
C GLN A 26 -0.34 -10.37 -3.01
N ALA A 27 0.99 -10.41 -2.96
CA ALA A 27 1.89 -9.71 -3.87
C ALA A 27 2.53 -10.72 -4.82
N ALA A 28 3.07 -10.25 -5.94
CA ALA A 28 3.86 -11.05 -6.87
C ALA A 28 5.28 -10.51 -6.99
N ASP A 29 6.22 -11.37 -7.35
CA ASP A 29 7.60 -10.97 -7.66
C ASP A 29 7.62 -9.80 -8.66
N GLY A 30 8.46 -8.79 -8.36
CA GLY A 30 8.59 -7.57 -9.16
C GLY A 30 7.54 -6.49 -8.90
N ASP A 31 6.54 -6.74 -8.05
CA ASP A 31 5.57 -5.71 -7.69
C ASP A 31 6.18 -4.57 -6.87
N THR A 32 5.64 -3.37 -7.07
CA THR A 32 5.69 -2.33 -6.04
C THR A 32 4.56 -2.53 -5.04
N LEU A 33 4.68 -1.95 -3.84
CA LEU A 33 3.60 -1.97 -2.85
C LEU A 33 2.29 -1.45 -3.43
N MET A 34 2.31 -0.42 -4.28
CA MET A 34 1.11 0.11 -4.94
C MET A 34 0.42 -0.96 -5.79
N VAL A 35 1.17 -1.75 -6.57
CA VAL A 35 0.60 -2.82 -7.39
C VAL A 35 0.03 -3.93 -6.53
N ALA A 36 0.78 -4.37 -5.51
CA ALA A 36 0.36 -5.41 -4.58
C ALA A 36 -0.95 -5.02 -3.87
N LEU A 37 -1.04 -3.78 -3.36
CA LEU A 37 -2.22 -3.29 -2.66
C LEU A 37 -3.38 -3.07 -3.63
N LEU A 38 -3.21 -2.25 -4.67
CA LEU A 38 -4.32 -1.81 -5.53
C LEU A 38 -4.88 -2.91 -6.45
N THR A 39 -4.23 -4.07 -6.54
CA THR A 39 -4.83 -5.26 -7.16
C THR A 39 -5.96 -5.85 -6.29
N GLY A 40 -5.86 -5.72 -4.96
CA GLY A 40 -6.84 -6.24 -3.99
C GLY A 40 -7.68 -5.17 -3.28
N MET A 41 -7.33 -3.89 -3.41
CA MET A 41 -8.01 -2.76 -2.76
C MET A 41 -8.08 -1.52 -3.65
N ARG A 42 -8.68 -0.44 -3.14
CA ARG A 42 -8.93 0.78 -3.93
C ARG A 42 -8.17 2.02 -3.45
N THR A 43 -7.55 2.03 -2.28
CA THR A 43 -6.97 3.25 -1.70
C THR A 43 -5.72 2.89 -0.89
N LEU A 44 -4.86 3.85 -0.60
CA LEU A 44 -3.58 3.66 0.09
C LEU A 44 -3.46 4.51 1.37
N ARG A 45 -4.18 5.63 1.45
CA ARG A 45 -4.14 6.51 2.62
C ARG A 45 -5.41 7.31 2.78
N ASP A 46 -5.60 7.83 3.98
CA ASP A 46 -6.54 8.91 4.25
C ASP A 46 -5.87 10.26 3.94
N SER A 47 -6.65 11.18 3.36
CA SER A 47 -6.24 12.57 3.14
C SER A 47 -6.07 13.27 4.48
N GLU A 48 -5.01 14.06 4.63
CA GLU A 48 -4.78 14.89 5.81
C GLU A 48 -5.84 16.00 5.95
N PHE A 49 -6.56 16.30 4.87
CA PHE A 49 -7.62 17.30 4.82
C PHE A 49 -9.02 16.71 5.08
N GLY A 50 -9.13 15.40 5.32
CA GLY A 50 -10.40 14.73 5.61
C GLY A 50 -11.36 14.61 4.42
N ASP A 51 -10.98 15.06 3.23
CA ASP A 51 -11.82 15.05 2.02
C ASP A 51 -11.90 13.68 1.31
N GLY A 52 -11.37 12.64 1.95
CA GLY A 52 -11.51 11.25 1.52
C GLY A 52 -10.18 10.49 1.42
N ARG A 53 -10.22 9.33 0.78
CA ARG A 53 -9.08 8.42 0.66
C ARG A 53 -8.40 8.54 -0.70
N ARG A 54 -7.07 8.46 -0.69
CA ARG A 54 -6.20 8.63 -1.87
C ARG A 54 -5.60 7.30 -2.30
N ALA A 55 -5.34 7.14 -3.59
CA ALA A 55 -4.74 5.93 -4.16
C ALA A 55 -3.40 6.18 -4.87
N GLY A 56 -3.03 7.44 -5.13
CA GLY A 56 -1.92 7.80 -6.00
C GLY A 56 -2.23 7.60 -7.49
N PHE A 57 -1.60 8.39 -8.34
CA PHE A 57 -1.82 8.32 -9.80
C PHE A 57 -0.55 8.51 -10.64
N CYS A 58 0.51 9.12 -10.10
CA CYS A 58 1.67 9.51 -10.90
C CYS A 58 2.69 8.39 -11.14
N LEU A 59 2.69 7.33 -10.32
CA LEU A 59 3.67 6.23 -10.34
C LEU A 59 5.16 6.62 -10.25
N MET A 60 5.48 7.86 -9.88
CA MET A 60 6.85 8.39 -9.83
C MET A 60 7.22 9.01 -8.48
N GLY A 61 6.36 8.86 -7.47
CA GLY A 61 6.57 9.41 -6.13
C GLY A 61 6.30 10.92 -6.00
N ALA A 62 5.75 11.58 -7.03
CA ALA A 62 5.54 13.03 -7.03
C ALA A 62 4.21 13.47 -6.42
N CYS A 63 3.11 12.74 -6.66
CA CYS A 63 1.76 13.17 -6.28
C CYS A 63 1.47 13.15 -4.77
N GLN A 64 2.34 12.55 -3.96
CA GLN A 64 2.18 12.39 -2.50
C GLN A 64 0.95 11.58 -2.04
N ASP A 65 0.07 11.19 -2.94
CA ASP A 65 -1.13 10.40 -2.66
C ASP A 65 -0.88 8.89 -2.48
N CYS A 66 0.38 8.45 -2.57
CA CYS A 66 0.79 7.05 -2.49
C CYS A 66 1.49 6.66 -1.19
N TRP A 67 1.44 7.53 -0.17
CA TRP A 67 2.03 7.20 1.13
C TRP A 67 1.32 6.01 1.76
N VAL A 68 2.11 5.12 2.36
CA VAL A 68 1.69 4.05 3.27
C VAL A 68 2.67 4.01 4.44
N TRP A 69 2.34 3.30 5.50
CA TRP A 69 3.20 3.16 6.67
C TRP A 69 3.54 1.70 6.90
N THR A 70 4.72 1.41 7.46
CA THR A 70 4.97 0.11 8.07
C THR A 70 4.28 0.02 9.42
N ALA A 71 4.11 -1.19 9.95
CA ALA A 71 3.64 -1.37 11.33
C ALA A 71 4.57 -0.70 12.38
N ASP A 72 5.84 -0.53 12.04
CA ASP A 72 6.84 0.17 12.86
C ASP A 72 6.80 1.70 12.69
N GLY A 73 5.91 2.23 11.85
CA GLY A 73 5.68 3.66 11.66
C GLY A 73 6.50 4.32 10.55
N ASP A 74 7.34 3.58 9.83
CA ASP A 74 8.10 4.13 8.70
C ASP A 74 7.18 4.50 7.55
N ARG A 75 7.34 5.71 7.02
CA ARG A 75 6.53 6.21 5.92
C ARG A 75 7.17 5.88 4.57
N LEU A 76 6.46 5.12 3.73
CA LEU A 76 6.95 4.61 2.44
C LEU A 76 6.11 5.15 1.27
N ARG A 77 6.77 5.38 0.12
CA ARG A 77 6.07 5.65 -1.14
C ARG A 77 5.69 4.32 -1.79
N ALA A 78 4.41 3.96 -1.75
CA ALA A 78 3.96 2.66 -2.27
C ALA A 78 4.28 2.49 -3.76
N CYS A 79 4.26 3.57 -4.55
CA CYS A 79 4.45 3.49 -6.00
C CYS A 79 5.90 3.24 -6.44
N THR A 80 6.89 3.46 -5.57
CA THR A 80 8.31 3.26 -5.88
C THR A 80 8.99 2.24 -4.98
N THR A 81 8.32 1.77 -3.94
CA THR A 81 8.87 0.80 -2.99
C THR A 81 8.52 -0.63 -3.46
N PRO A 82 9.51 -1.51 -3.68
CA PRO A 82 9.27 -2.91 -3.99
C PRO A 82 8.49 -3.60 -2.87
N ALA A 83 7.55 -4.48 -3.22
CA ALA A 83 6.91 -5.37 -2.25
C ALA A 83 7.86 -6.51 -1.89
N VAL A 84 7.97 -6.83 -0.60
CA VAL A 84 8.81 -7.91 -0.08
C VAL A 84 7.99 -8.77 0.87
N ALA A 85 8.24 -10.09 0.85
CA ALA A 85 7.56 -11.03 1.73
C ALA A 85 7.69 -10.64 3.21
N GLY A 86 6.60 -10.79 3.96
CA GLY A 86 6.56 -10.50 5.40
C GLY A 86 6.40 -9.02 5.76
N MET A 87 6.35 -8.10 4.79
CA MET A 87 6.01 -6.70 5.06
C MET A 87 4.64 -6.57 5.75
N SER A 88 4.57 -5.68 6.73
CA SER A 88 3.32 -5.29 7.40
C SER A 88 3.05 -3.81 7.15
N ILE A 89 1.99 -3.53 6.39
CA ILE A 89 1.65 -2.22 5.86
C ILE A 89 0.35 -1.73 6.50
N VAL A 90 0.31 -0.43 6.79
CA VAL A 90 -0.82 0.28 7.36
C VAL A 90 -1.26 1.36 6.36
N THR A 91 -2.53 1.33 5.99
CA THR A 91 -3.19 2.28 5.06
C THR A 91 -4.29 3.10 5.73
N GLN A 92 -4.68 2.72 6.95
CA GLN A 92 -5.71 3.36 7.76
C GLN A 92 -5.13 3.81 9.10
N LEU A 93 -4.56 5.01 9.13
CA LEU A 93 -3.96 5.55 10.35
C LEU A 93 -4.98 5.75 11.47
N ALA A 94 -6.23 6.06 11.12
CA ALA A 94 -7.30 6.25 12.10
C ALA A 94 -7.61 5.00 12.95
N THR A 95 -7.29 3.81 12.42
CA THR A 95 -7.47 2.52 13.11
C THR A 95 -6.15 1.88 13.49
N ALA A 96 -5.04 2.57 13.27
CA ALA A 96 -3.71 2.09 13.57
C ALA A 96 -3.43 2.28 15.07
N GLY A 97 -2.59 1.41 15.65
CA GLY A 97 -2.14 1.56 17.03
C GLY A 97 -1.37 2.86 17.26
N GLU A 98 -1.32 3.30 18.52
CA GLU A 98 -0.55 4.49 18.93
C GLU A 98 0.90 4.40 18.43
N GLY A 99 1.43 5.53 17.94
CA GLY A 99 2.83 5.64 17.52
C GLY A 99 3.13 5.28 16.07
N ILE A 100 2.15 5.01 15.20
CA ILE A 100 2.45 4.75 13.77
C ILE A 100 2.72 6.04 12.98
N TRP A 101 2.11 7.17 13.36
CA TRP A 101 2.35 8.50 12.79
C TRP A 101 1.75 9.62 13.65
N PRO A 102 2.38 10.80 13.78
CA PRO A 102 3.78 11.11 13.46
C PRO A 102 4.71 10.60 14.56
N ARG A 103 5.89 10.08 14.19
CA ARG A 103 6.98 9.84 15.15
C ARG A 103 7.87 11.08 15.17
N GLU A 104 8.22 11.52 16.38
CA GLU A 104 9.16 12.61 16.67
C GLU A 104 10.57 12.29 16.13
#